data_AF-A0A7V8FIS4-F1
#
_entry.id   AF-A0A7V8FIS4-F1
#
_cell.length_a   1.000
_cell.length_b   1.000
_cell.length_c   1.000
_cell.angle_alpha   90.00
_cell.angle_beta   90.00
_cell.angle_gamma   90.00
#
_symmetry.space_group_name_H-M   'P 1'
#
loop_
_entity.id
_entity.type
_entity.pdbx_description
1 polymer ?
#
loop_
_entity_poly.entity_id
_entity_poly.type
_entity_poly.pdbx_seq_one_letter_code
_entity_poly.pdbx_strand_id
1 'polypeptide(L)'
;MDASPQRRDVLVKDLHGDYQFLLMPMDRVSGIESPLPYRPGAPNYFAAAWQARDCTEQALGQPLPRNVASLSLNSPQGRSQHQLHIHIDCLRADVLQALDAQAAALGPQWRPLAHPLRGHVYQARTLQGEQLRANPLNLLAQELAGNDVGQWSLVVAGREDVQGQPGFVLLATRVDAATGNEASGEELQDRACAVLTGAGQALERMR
;
A
#
# COMPACT_ATOMS: atom_id res chain seq x y z
N MET A 1 -30.38 -9.83 13.99
CA MET A 1 -29.16 -10.63 14.23
C MET A 1 -28.03 -9.89 13.56
N ASP A 2 -27.21 -9.24 14.38
CA ASP A 2 -26.10 -8.41 13.92
C ASP A 2 -24.95 -9.32 13.51
N ALA A 3 -24.97 -9.78 12.26
CA ALA A 3 -23.87 -10.51 11.66
C ALA A 3 -22.79 -9.49 11.30
N SER A 4 -22.12 -8.93 12.31
CA SER A 4 -20.79 -8.37 12.10
C SER A 4 -19.97 -9.47 11.42
N PRO A 5 -19.47 -9.26 10.19
CA PRO A 5 -18.67 -10.28 9.53
C PRO A 5 -17.49 -10.59 10.46
N GLN A 6 -17.34 -11.86 10.84
CA GLN A 6 -16.14 -12.29 11.54
C GLN A 6 -14.94 -11.80 10.72
N ARG A 7 -14.04 -11.02 11.35
CA ARG A 7 -12.80 -10.59 10.68
C ARG A 7 -12.16 -11.83 10.09
N ARG A 8 -11.85 -11.80 8.79
CA ARG A 8 -11.22 -12.92 8.05
C ARG A 8 -9.73 -12.69 7.85
N ASP A 9 -9.15 -11.85 8.70
CA ASP A 9 -7.79 -11.36 8.63
C ASP A 9 -7.13 -11.44 10.00
N VAL A 10 -5.80 -11.50 9.98
CA VAL A 10 -4.93 -11.46 11.14
C VAL A 10 -3.92 -10.35 10.96
N LEU A 11 -3.56 -9.72 12.08
CA LEU A 11 -2.52 -8.72 12.15
C LEU A 11 -1.29 -9.34 12.84
N VAL A 12 -0.13 -9.20 12.21
CA VAL A 12 1.14 -9.75 12.71
C VAL A 12 2.17 -8.64 12.75
N LYS A 13 2.89 -8.51 13.87
CA LYS A 13 4.05 -7.60 13.95
C LYS A 13 5.15 -8.14 13.05
N ASP A 14 5.64 -7.32 12.13
CA ASP A 14 6.77 -7.71 11.29
C ASP A 14 8.05 -7.85 12.12
N LEU A 15 8.88 -8.86 11.82
CA LEU A 15 10.10 -9.13 12.59
C LEU A 15 11.28 -8.24 12.18
N HIS A 16 11.21 -7.59 11.03
CA HIS A 16 12.31 -6.88 10.39
C HIS A 16 12.08 -5.37 10.27
N GLY A 17 10.86 -4.88 10.47
CA GLY A 17 10.58 -3.44 10.63
C GLY A 17 10.38 -3.04 12.08
N ASP A 18 10.86 -1.87 12.49
CA ASP A 18 10.73 -1.43 13.89
C ASP A 18 9.26 -1.21 14.27
N TYR A 19 8.49 -0.66 13.32
CA TYR A 19 7.08 -0.26 13.53
C TYR A 19 6.09 -0.95 12.58
N GLN A 20 6.60 -1.74 11.63
CA GLN A 20 5.81 -2.37 10.59
C GLN A 20 4.91 -3.49 11.14
N PHE A 21 3.68 -3.55 10.61
CA PHE A 21 2.75 -4.65 10.79
C PHE A 21 2.32 -5.22 9.44
N LEU A 22 1.90 -6.48 9.43
CA LEU A 22 1.37 -7.19 8.28
C LEU A 22 -0.08 -7.56 8.52
N LEU A 23 -0.97 -7.20 7.60
CA LEU A 23 -2.32 -7.75 7.55
C LEU A 23 -2.40 -8.89 6.54
N MET A 24 -2.90 -10.04 6.97
CA MET A 24 -3.01 -11.24 6.16
C MET A 24 -4.40 -11.85 6.25
N PRO A 25 -4.96 -12.40 5.16
CA PRO A 25 -6.16 -13.23 5.23
C PRO A 25 -5.90 -14.48 6.07
N MET A 26 -6.92 -14.93 6.83
CA MET A 26 -6.91 -16.25 7.48
C MET A 26 -7.04 -17.39 6.47
N ASP A 27 -7.70 -17.12 5.34
CA ASP A 27 -7.74 -18.05 4.23
C ASP A 27 -6.39 -18.11 3.52
N ARG A 28 -6.08 -19.26 2.92
CA ARG A 28 -4.91 -19.40 2.05
C ARG A 28 -5.14 -18.63 0.75
N VAL A 29 -4.55 -17.44 0.67
CA VAL A 29 -4.54 -16.58 -0.50
C VAL A 29 -3.10 -16.33 -0.82
N SER A 30 -2.62 -16.69 -2.02
CA SER A 30 -1.19 -16.65 -2.33
C SER A 30 -0.62 -15.23 -2.44
N GLY A 31 -1.42 -14.27 -2.89
CA GLY A 31 -1.00 -12.89 -3.14
C GLY A 31 -1.94 -12.18 -4.09
N ILE A 32 -1.46 -11.09 -4.70
CA ILE A 32 -2.19 -10.26 -5.66
C ILE A 32 -2.60 -11.03 -6.92
N GLU A 33 -1.87 -12.08 -7.29
CA GLU A 33 -2.18 -12.93 -8.45
C GLU A 33 -3.33 -13.93 -8.20
N SER A 34 -3.73 -14.10 -6.94
CA SER A 34 -4.83 -15.01 -6.60
C SER A 34 -6.15 -14.46 -7.14
N PRO A 35 -7.05 -15.27 -7.72
CA PRO A 35 -8.37 -14.79 -8.10
C PRO A 35 -9.28 -14.51 -6.91
N LEU A 36 -8.94 -14.98 -5.70
CA LEU A 36 -9.80 -14.93 -4.52
C LEU A 36 -10.16 -13.51 -4.07
N PRO A 37 -9.23 -12.54 -3.98
CA PRO A 37 -9.52 -11.17 -3.55
C PRO A 37 -10.41 -10.37 -4.52
N TYR A 38 -10.61 -10.86 -5.74
CA TYR A 38 -11.38 -10.18 -6.79
C TYR A 38 -12.80 -10.73 -6.96
N ARG A 39 -13.16 -11.79 -6.23
CA ARG A 39 -14.50 -12.37 -6.31
C ARG A 39 -15.55 -11.41 -5.73
N PRO A 40 -16.80 -11.43 -6.23
CA PRO A 40 -17.90 -10.71 -5.60
C PRO A 40 -18.00 -11.07 -4.10
N GLY A 41 -18.06 -10.05 -3.25
CA GLY A 41 -18.12 -10.22 -1.80
C GLY A 41 -16.77 -10.50 -1.11
N ALA A 42 -15.65 -10.52 -1.83
CA ALA A 42 -14.34 -10.62 -1.20
C ALA A 42 -14.08 -9.43 -0.24
N PRO A 43 -13.46 -9.65 0.94
CA PRO A 43 -13.14 -8.58 1.86
C PRO A 43 -12.21 -7.52 1.24
N ASN A 44 -12.41 -6.25 1.61
CA ASN A 44 -11.47 -5.19 1.30
C ASN A 44 -10.31 -5.21 2.31
N TYR A 45 -9.30 -6.06 2.08
CA TYR A 45 -8.16 -6.21 2.98
C TYR A 45 -7.36 -4.92 3.15
N PHE A 46 -7.29 -4.05 2.13
CA PHE A 46 -6.67 -2.74 2.27
C PHE A 46 -7.45 -1.82 3.22
N ALA A 47 -8.80 -1.90 3.24
CA ALA A 47 -9.58 -1.14 4.21
C ALA A 47 -9.35 -1.62 5.65
N ALA A 48 -9.29 -2.94 5.85
CA ALA A 48 -8.94 -3.52 7.14
C ALA A 48 -7.52 -3.10 7.57
N ALA A 49 -6.56 -3.08 6.64
CA ALA A 49 -5.18 -2.70 6.91
C ALA A 49 -5.06 -1.20 7.24
N TRP A 50 -5.83 -0.35 6.55
CA TRP A 50 -5.91 1.08 6.87
C TRP A 50 -6.43 1.33 8.29
N GLN A 51 -7.44 0.57 8.73
CA GLN A 51 -7.95 0.66 10.10
C GLN A 51 -6.93 0.14 11.12
N ALA A 52 -6.11 -0.85 10.75
CA ALA A 52 -5.08 -1.42 11.62
C ALA A 52 -3.81 -0.57 11.77
N ARG A 53 -3.68 0.57 11.06
CA ARG A 53 -2.52 1.47 11.18
C ARG A 53 -2.29 2.01 12.59
N ASP A 54 -3.33 2.01 13.42
CA ASP A 54 -3.24 2.39 14.84
C ASP A 54 -2.24 1.49 15.60
N CYS A 55 -1.98 0.26 15.14
CA CYS A 55 -0.94 -0.60 15.72
C CYS A 55 0.48 -0.09 15.40
N THR A 56 0.71 0.42 14.19
CA THR A 56 1.96 1.11 13.83
C THR A 56 2.12 2.38 14.66
N GLU A 57 1.06 3.17 14.83
CA GLU A 57 1.07 4.35 15.72
C GLU A 57 1.42 3.99 17.18
N GLN A 58 0.79 2.95 17.72
CA GLN A 58 1.08 2.48 19.07
C GLN A 58 2.53 1.99 19.21
N ALA A 59 3.06 1.27 18.22
CA ALA A 59 4.45 0.83 18.23
C ALA A 59 5.43 2.01 18.13
N LEU A 60 5.08 3.07 17.39
CA LEU A 60 5.86 4.30 17.31
C LEU A 60 5.89 5.07 18.64
N GLY A 61 4.85 4.94 19.48
CA GLY A 61 4.71 5.72 20.71
C GLY A 61 4.42 7.21 20.48
N GLN A 62 4.05 7.58 19.26
CA GLN A 62 3.70 8.95 18.85
C GLN A 62 2.69 8.91 17.69
N PRO A 63 1.91 9.99 17.44
CA PRO A 63 0.92 10.00 16.37
C PRO A 63 1.53 9.63 15.02
N LEU A 64 0.80 8.83 14.23
CA LEU A 64 1.14 8.51 12.84
C LEU A 64 0.30 9.42 11.92
N PRO A 65 0.88 10.50 11.36
CA PRO A 65 0.11 11.40 10.51
C PRO A 65 -0.44 10.68 9.28
N ARG A 66 -1.66 11.03 8.86
CA ARG A 66 -2.32 10.40 7.70
C ARG A 66 -1.45 10.43 6.45
N ASN A 67 -0.76 11.55 6.22
CA ASN A 67 0.14 11.72 5.07
C ASN A 67 1.32 10.75 5.08
N VAL A 68 1.75 10.26 6.24
CA VAL A 68 2.89 9.36 6.40
C VAL A 68 2.47 7.89 6.37
N ALA A 69 1.26 7.57 6.82
CA ALA A 69 0.74 6.20 6.80
C ALA A 69 0.60 5.63 5.38
N SER A 70 1.06 4.38 5.20
CA SER A 70 0.95 3.66 3.94
C SER A 70 0.66 2.18 4.11
N LEU A 71 0.10 1.62 3.03
CA LEU A 71 -0.14 0.21 2.85
C LEU A 71 0.55 -0.26 1.57
N SER A 72 1.22 -1.40 1.55
CA SER A 72 1.78 -1.97 0.32
C SER A 72 1.44 -3.46 0.17
N LEU A 73 1.20 -3.89 -1.07
CA LEU A 73 1.06 -5.29 -1.45
C LEU A 73 1.97 -5.57 -2.64
N ASN A 74 2.91 -6.49 -2.43
CA ASN A 74 3.94 -6.83 -3.40
C ASN A 74 3.46 -7.85 -4.45
N SER A 75 4.05 -7.76 -5.64
CA SER A 75 3.91 -8.76 -6.71
C SER A 75 4.55 -10.09 -6.28
N PRO A 76 4.34 -11.19 -7.03
CA PRO A 76 5.07 -12.44 -6.82
C PRO A 76 6.59 -12.28 -6.93
N GLN A 77 7.08 -11.44 -7.83
CA GLN A 77 8.51 -11.18 -8.03
C GLN A 77 9.07 -10.30 -6.90
N GLY A 78 8.24 -9.43 -6.33
CA GLY A 78 8.59 -8.50 -5.26
C GLY A 78 8.44 -9.07 -3.85
N ARG A 79 8.27 -10.37 -3.64
CA ARG A 79 8.09 -10.98 -2.30
C ARG A 79 8.77 -12.34 -2.16
N SER A 80 8.98 -12.79 -0.92
CA SER A 80 9.51 -14.13 -0.63
C SER A 80 8.46 -15.09 -0.05
N GLN A 81 7.36 -14.59 0.51
CA GLN A 81 6.28 -15.40 1.07
C GLN A 81 5.15 -15.63 0.07
N HIS A 82 4.60 -16.84 0.07
CA HIS A 82 3.48 -17.24 -0.78
C HIS A 82 2.14 -17.23 -0.03
N GLN A 83 1.90 -16.14 0.68
CA GLN A 83 0.66 -15.80 1.38
C GLN A 83 0.44 -14.30 1.22
N LEU A 84 -0.78 -13.85 0.93
CA LEU A 84 -1.11 -12.43 0.82
C LEU A 84 -0.85 -11.75 2.15
N HIS A 85 0.00 -10.73 2.13
CA HIS A 85 0.30 -9.86 3.26
C HIS A 85 0.36 -8.41 2.77
N ILE A 86 -0.35 -7.53 3.45
CA ILE A 86 -0.30 -6.08 3.23
C ILE A 86 0.61 -5.50 4.31
N HIS A 87 1.67 -4.84 3.91
CA HIS A 87 2.58 -4.13 4.81
C HIS A 87 1.95 -2.81 5.23
N ILE A 88 1.92 -2.55 6.53
CA ILE A 88 1.39 -1.34 7.16
C ILE A 88 2.58 -0.61 7.77
N ASP A 89 2.94 0.53 7.21
CA ASP A 89 4.16 1.23 7.58
C ASP A 89 4.17 2.71 7.18
N CYS A 90 5.25 3.42 7.54
CA CYS A 90 5.51 4.78 7.12
C CYS A 90 6.02 4.86 5.66
N LEU A 91 5.61 5.90 4.95
CA LEU A 91 6.26 6.29 3.69
C LEU A 91 7.65 6.85 3.95
N ARG A 92 8.52 6.65 2.96
CA ARG A 92 9.82 7.33 2.92
C ARG A 92 9.66 8.83 2.70
N ALA A 93 10.63 9.60 3.21
CA ALA A 93 10.66 11.05 3.05
C ALA A 93 10.71 11.50 1.58
N ASP A 94 11.53 10.83 0.76
CA ASP A 94 11.68 11.12 -0.67
C ASP A 94 10.38 10.84 -1.44
N VAL A 95 9.67 9.77 -1.10
CA VAL A 95 8.36 9.43 -1.67
C VAL A 95 7.29 10.46 -1.29
N LEU A 96 7.24 10.88 -0.01
CA LEU A 96 6.32 11.93 0.42
C LEU A 96 6.50 13.20 -0.40
N GLN A 97 7.73 13.69 -0.48
CA GLN A 97 8.07 14.89 -1.23
C GLN A 97 7.72 14.76 -2.72
N ALA A 98 8.05 13.62 -3.33
CA ALA A 98 7.79 13.38 -4.75
C ALA A 98 6.29 13.32 -5.08
N LEU A 99 5.48 12.77 -4.18
CA LEU A 99 4.03 12.73 -4.35
C LEU A 99 3.40 14.12 -4.15
N ASP A 100 3.88 14.90 -3.17
CA ASP A 100 3.38 16.25 -2.92
C ASP A 100 3.71 17.20 -4.10
N ALA A 101 4.91 17.08 -4.67
CA ALA A 101 5.32 17.83 -5.85
C ALA A 101 4.45 17.54 -7.09
N GLN A 102 3.81 16.36 -7.15
CA GLN A 102 3.01 15.90 -8.29
C GLN A 102 1.51 15.93 -8.01
N ALA A 103 1.08 16.29 -6.80
CA ALA A 103 -0.29 16.14 -6.32
C ALA A 103 -1.33 16.87 -7.19
N ALA A 104 -1.01 18.07 -7.67
CA ALA A 104 -1.91 18.87 -8.50
C ALA A 104 -2.28 18.21 -9.85
N ALA A 105 -1.44 17.29 -10.35
CA ALA A 105 -1.70 16.58 -11.60
C ALA A 105 -2.50 15.27 -11.40
N LEU A 106 -2.73 14.86 -10.15
CA LEU A 106 -3.43 13.62 -9.84
C LEU A 106 -4.95 13.80 -9.90
N GLY A 107 -5.63 12.71 -10.25
CA GLY A 107 -7.09 12.69 -10.34
C GLY A 107 -7.64 11.28 -10.14
N PRO A 108 -8.96 11.10 -10.27
CA PRO A 108 -9.61 9.84 -9.96
C PRO A 108 -9.30 8.70 -10.95
N GLN A 109 -8.69 9.02 -12.09
CA GLN A 109 -8.31 8.05 -13.12
C GLN A 109 -6.83 7.68 -13.01
N TRP A 110 -6.50 6.41 -13.22
CA TRP A 110 -5.12 5.95 -13.34
C TRP A 110 -4.38 6.70 -14.44
N ARG A 111 -3.21 7.24 -14.10
CA ARG A 111 -2.27 7.89 -15.02
C ARG A 111 -0.84 7.71 -14.53
N PRO A 112 0.17 7.67 -15.41
CA PRO A 112 1.54 7.62 -14.96
C PRO A 112 1.90 8.89 -14.19
N LEU A 113 2.68 8.75 -13.13
CA LEU A 113 3.37 9.88 -12.51
C LEU A 113 4.32 10.51 -13.54
N ALA A 114 4.48 11.82 -13.47
CA ALA A 114 5.39 12.56 -14.35
C ALA A 114 6.85 12.21 -14.06
N HIS A 115 7.16 11.91 -12.79
CA HIS A 115 8.48 11.49 -12.34
C HIS A 115 8.41 10.12 -11.64
N PRO A 116 9.38 9.24 -11.91
CA PRO A 116 9.43 7.92 -11.28
C PRO A 116 9.65 8.03 -9.77
N LEU A 117 9.18 7.04 -9.02
CA LEU A 117 9.50 6.86 -7.61
C LEU A 117 10.55 5.77 -7.51
N ARG A 118 11.64 6.01 -6.77
CA ARG A 118 12.74 5.05 -6.61
C ARG A 118 13.33 4.53 -7.95
N GLY A 119 13.20 5.31 -9.02
CA GLY A 119 13.67 4.91 -10.36
C GLY A 119 12.69 4.04 -11.16
N HIS A 120 11.48 3.81 -10.65
CA HIS A 120 10.46 2.98 -11.27
C HIS A 120 9.21 3.78 -11.65
N VAL A 121 8.56 3.37 -12.74
CA VAL A 121 7.33 4.00 -13.20
C VAL A 121 6.17 3.56 -12.32
N TYR A 122 5.40 4.53 -11.83
CA TYR A 122 4.18 4.29 -11.07
C TYR A 122 2.98 4.93 -11.78
N GLN A 123 1.92 4.16 -11.93
CA GLN A 123 0.57 4.65 -12.19
C GLN A 123 0.00 5.18 -10.88
N ALA A 124 -0.72 6.29 -10.92
CA ALA A 124 -1.32 6.92 -9.77
C ALA A 124 -2.78 7.29 -10.05
N ARG A 125 -3.62 7.19 -9.02
CA ARG A 125 -4.95 7.80 -8.98
C ARG A 125 -5.30 8.23 -7.57
N THR A 126 -6.29 9.10 -7.43
CA THR A 126 -6.79 9.53 -6.13
C THR A 126 -8.09 8.85 -5.75
N LEU A 127 -8.32 8.75 -4.44
CA LEU A 127 -9.59 8.40 -3.80
C LEU A 127 -9.87 9.43 -2.72
N GLN A 128 -11.10 9.93 -2.67
CA GLN A 128 -11.56 10.76 -1.55
C GLN A 128 -12.21 9.91 -0.47
N GLY A 129 -12.14 10.38 0.76
CA GLY A 129 -12.80 9.81 1.93
C GLY A 129 -11.82 9.45 3.04
N GLU A 130 -12.29 9.64 4.27
CA GLU A 130 -11.56 9.26 5.48
C GLU A 130 -11.21 7.77 5.52
N GLN A 131 -12.15 6.95 5.07
CA GLN A 131 -12.09 5.50 5.06
C GLN A 131 -11.89 4.99 3.64
N LEU A 132 -11.12 3.92 3.49
CA LEU A 132 -10.84 3.30 2.20
C LEU A 132 -12.01 2.41 1.74
N ARG A 133 -13.15 3.03 1.39
CA ARG A 133 -14.36 2.30 1.00
C ARG A 133 -14.22 1.58 -0.34
N ALA A 134 -13.59 2.23 -1.32
CA ALA A 134 -13.26 1.60 -2.58
C ALA A 134 -12.16 0.54 -2.36
N ASN A 135 -12.26 -0.60 -3.05
CA ASN A 135 -11.29 -1.68 -2.94
C ASN A 135 -10.15 -1.49 -3.97
N PRO A 136 -8.91 -1.18 -3.54
CA PRO A 136 -7.78 -0.94 -4.45
C PRO A 136 -7.49 -2.11 -5.41
N LEU A 137 -7.71 -3.36 -4.99
CA LEU A 137 -7.52 -4.52 -5.85
C LEU A 137 -8.52 -4.54 -6.99
N ASN A 138 -9.79 -4.28 -6.70
CA ASN A 138 -10.82 -4.21 -7.75
C ASN A 138 -10.54 -3.07 -8.72
N LEU A 139 -10.10 -1.90 -8.23
CA LEU A 139 -9.74 -0.76 -9.07
C LEU A 139 -8.54 -1.09 -9.98
N LEU A 140 -7.52 -1.78 -9.45
CA LEU A 140 -6.40 -2.25 -10.26
C LEU A 140 -6.87 -3.20 -11.36
N ALA A 141 -7.59 -4.27 -11.00
CA ALA A 141 -8.01 -5.31 -11.93
C ALA A 141 -8.93 -4.77 -13.03
N GLN A 142 -9.89 -3.91 -12.68
CA GLN A 142 -10.92 -3.47 -13.60
C GLN A 142 -10.48 -2.31 -14.49
N GLU A 143 -9.58 -1.45 -14.00
CA GLU A 143 -9.27 -0.17 -14.68
C GLU A 143 -7.84 -0.10 -15.24
N LEU A 144 -6.94 -1.00 -14.85
CA LEU A 144 -5.52 -0.92 -15.23
C LEU A 144 -4.90 -2.26 -15.66
N ALA A 145 -4.93 -3.27 -14.80
CA ALA A 145 -4.17 -4.51 -14.98
C ALA A 145 -4.92 -5.61 -15.75
N GLY A 146 -6.25 -5.57 -15.77
CA GLY A 146 -7.05 -6.65 -16.36
C GLY A 146 -6.76 -8.00 -15.69
N ASN A 147 -6.46 -9.01 -16.52
CA ASN A 147 -6.12 -10.35 -16.05
C ASN A 147 -4.64 -10.49 -15.61
N ASP A 148 -3.82 -9.46 -15.79
CA ASP A 148 -2.38 -9.50 -15.53
C ASP A 148 -2.00 -8.97 -14.13
N VAL A 149 -2.94 -8.96 -13.19
CA VAL A 149 -2.75 -8.42 -11.81
C VAL A 149 -1.52 -8.99 -11.10
N GLY A 150 -1.11 -10.22 -11.44
CA GLY A 150 0.09 -10.85 -10.90
C GLY A 150 1.41 -10.22 -11.36
N GLN A 151 1.41 -9.25 -12.26
CA GLN A 151 2.60 -8.47 -12.66
C GLN A 151 2.66 -7.10 -11.98
N TRP A 152 1.73 -6.80 -11.08
CA TRP A 152 1.59 -5.49 -10.47
C TRP A 152 1.78 -5.55 -8.96
N SER A 153 2.14 -4.39 -8.41
CA SER A 153 2.06 -4.08 -6.98
C SER A 153 1.10 -2.93 -6.74
N LEU A 154 0.58 -2.83 -5.52
CA LEU A 154 -0.24 -1.71 -5.07
C LEU A 154 0.35 -1.07 -3.82
N VAL A 155 0.30 0.26 -3.77
CA VAL A 155 0.57 1.05 -2.58
C VAL A 155 -0.59 2.01 -2.36
N VAL A 156 -1.02 2.16 -1.12
CA VAL A 156 -2.00 3.15 -0.68
C VAL A 156 -1.27 4.14 0.21
N ALA A 157 -1.23 5.40 -0.18
CA ALA A 157 -0.67 6.49 0.60
C ALA A 157 -1.81 7.36 1.13
N GLY A 158 -1.90 7.56 2.44
CA GLY A 158 -2.86 8.48 3.02
C GLY A 158 -2.59 9.92 2.60
N ARG A 159 -3.65 10.72 2.53
CA ARG A 159 -3.60 12.16 2.25
C ARG A 159 -4.62 12.93 3.07
N GLU A 160 -4.20 14.02 3.68
CA GLU A 160 -5.09 14.98 4.34
C GLU A 160 -5.87 15.83 3.33
N ASP A 161 -5.29 16.08 2.16
CA ASP A 161 -5.92 16.85 1.09
C ASP A 161 -5.88 16.11 -0.25
N VAL A 162 -7.05 15.65 -0.66
CA VAL A 162 -7.39 15.19 -2.00
C VAL A 162 -8.57 16.03 -2.50
N GLN A 163 -8.25 17.19 -3.07
CA GLN A 163 -9.23 18.17 -3.57
C GLN A 163 -10.14 18.71 -2.46
N GLY A 164 -9.53 19.13 -1.34
CA GLY A 164 -10.17 19.76 -0.20
C GLY A 164 -10.76 18.80 0.84
N GLN A 165 -10.47 17.51 0.75
CA GLN A 165 -10.96 16.47 1.66
C GLN A 165 -9.89 15.41 1.93
N PRO A 166 -9.87 14.77 3.11
CA PRO A 166 -9.03 13.61 3.35
C PRO A 166 -9.29 12.50 2.35
N GLY A 167 -8.24 11.79 1.97
CA GLY A 167 -8.29 10.78 0.93
C GLY A 167 -7.00 9.96 0.85
N PHE A 168 -6.75 9.43 -0.34
CA PHE A 168 -5.65 8.53 -0.64
C PHE A 168 -5.10 8.79 -2.03
N VAL A 169 -3.81 8.53 -2.20
CA VAL A 169 -3.21 8.26 -3.50
C VAL A 169 -3.00 6.74 -3.59
N LEU A 170 -3.59 6.12 -4.60
CA LEU A 170 -3.25 4.75 -4.99
C LEU A 170 -2.11 4.81 -6.00
N LEU A 171 -1.11 3.96 -5.80
CA LEU A 171 0.04 3.81 -6.66
C LEU A 171 0.11 2.36 -7.13
N ALA A 172 0.42 2.14 -8.39
CA ALA A 172 0.64 0.81 -8.94
C ALA A 172 1.87 0.81 -9.85
N THR A 173 2.75 -0.17 -9.67
CA THR A 173 3.90 -0.38 -10.55
C THR A 173 3.87 -1.79 -11.12
N ARG A 174 4.39 -1.97 -12.34
CA ARG A 174 4.42 -3.24 -13.05
C ARG A 174 5.85 -3.76 -13.11
N VAL A 175 5.99 -5.09 -13.05
CA VAL A 175 7.26 -5.77 -13.29
C VAL A 175 7.85 -5.31 -14.62
N ASP A 176 9.13 -4.93 -14.56
CA ASP A 176 9.91 -4.53 -15.72
C ASP A 176 11.37 -4.97 -15.55
N ALA A 177 11.74 -6.01 -16.29
CA ALA A 177 13.08 -6.57 -16.26
C ALA A 177 14.16 -5.61 -16.79
N ALA A 178 13.80 -4.66 -17.68
CA ALA A 178 14.77 -3.73 -18.26
C ALA A 178 15.26 -2.70 -17.22
N THR A 179 14.40 -2.34 -16.27
CA THR A 179 14.71 -1.41 -15.19
C THR A 179 15.02 -2.12 -13.86
N GLY A 180 14.96 -3.46 -13.83
CA GLY A 180 15.14 -4.26 -12.62
C GLY A 180 13.96 -4.13 -11.64
N ASN A 181 12.82 -3.64 -12.08
CA ASN A 181 11.63 -3.46 -11.26
C ASN A 181 10.92 -4.81 -11.05
N GLU A 182 11.03 -5.35 -9.84
CA GLU A 182 10.33 -6.56 -9.42
C GLU A 182 8.86 -6.29 -9.03
N ALA A 183 8.38 -5.06 -9.20
CA ALA A 183 7.14 -4.55 -8.64
C ALA A 183 7.06 -4.86 -7.15
N SER A 184 7.93 -4.24 -6.35
CA SER A 184 7.93 -4.32 -4.90
C SER A 184 7.39 -3.02 -4.32
N GLY A 185 6.07 -2.92 -4.08
CA GLY A 185 5.45 -1.72 -3.53
C GLY A 185 6.02 -1.29 -2.17
N GLU A 186 6.53 -2.24 -1.38
CA GLU A 186 7.21 -1.97 -0.11
C GLU A 186 8.45 -1.04 -0.28
N GLU A 187 9.02 -0.92 -1.48
CA GLU A 187 10.16 -0.01 -1.72
C GLU A 187 9.84 1.47 -1.46
N LEU A 188 8.56 1.82 -1.41
CA LEU A 188 8.08 3.17 -1.10
C LEU A 188 7.96 3.43 0.41
N GLN A 189 8.15 2.39 1.22
CA GLN A 189 8.04 2.44 2.67
C GLN A 189 9.40 2.55 3.34
N ASP A 190 9.41 3.06 4.57
CA ASP A 190 10.57 3.13 5.44
C ASP A 190 10.24 2.46 6.78
N ARG A 191 10.87 1.31 7.01
CA ARG A 191 10.63 0.48 8.18
C ARG A 191 11.20 1.04 9.49
N ALA A 192 12.04 2.08 9.39
CA ALA A 192 12.51 2.88 10.52
C ALA A 192 11.60 4.08 10.83
N CYS A 193 10.61 4.36 9.95
CA CYS A 193 9.79 5.57 10.02
C CYS A 193 10.63 6.85 10.21
N ALA A 194 11.76 7.00 9.50
CA ALA A 194 12.74 8.06 9.73
C ALA A 194 12.15 9.48 9.65
N VAL A 195 11.10 9.67 8.85
CA VAL A 195 10.31 10.91 8.78
C VAL A 195 9.80 11.35 10.15
N LEU A 196 9.45 10.40 11.03
CA LEU A 196 8.90 10.66 12.35
C LEU A 196 9.93 10.44 13.46
N THR A 197 10.87 9.51 13.29
CA THR A 197 11.82 9.12 14.34
C THR A 197 13.14 9.88 14.28
N GLY A 198 13.46 10.51 13.13
CA GLY A 198 14.75 11.13 12.89
C GLY A 198 15.89 10.11 12.71
N ALA A 199 15.58 8.83 12.49
CA ALA A 199 16.57 7.81 12.19
C ALA A 199 17.42 8.21 10.96
N GLY A 200 18.75 8.08 11.06
CA GLY A 200 19.67 8.62 10.06
C GLY A 200 19.63 7.95 8.68
N GLN A 201 19.04 6.76 8.57
CA GLN A 201 18.86 6.03 7.30
C GLN A 201 17.53 5.28 7.29
N ALA A 202 16.89 5.24 6.11
CA ALA A 202 15.72 4.42 5.89
C ALA A 202 16.10 2.93 5.93
N LEU A 203 15.28 2.11 6.58
CA LEU A 203 15.47 0.66 6.61
C LEU A 203 14.83 0.04 5.36
N GLU A 204 15.62 -0.10 4.30
CA GLU A 204 15.24 -0.78 3.06
C GLU A 204 14.83 -2.24 3.31
N ARG A 205 13.93 -2.78 2.49
CA ARG A 205 13.51 -4.19 2.53
C ARG A 205 14.72 -5.14 2.56
N MET A 206 14.67 -6.14 3.43
CA MET A 206 15.59 -7.27 3.38
C MET A 206 15.09 -8.30 2.36
N ARG A 207 15.96 -8.67 1.40
CA ARG A 207 15.68 -9.73 0.43
C ARG A 207 15.78 -11.11 1.05
#